data_AF-A0A1F3XC30-F1
#
_entry.id   AF-A0A1F3XC30-F1
#
_cell.length_a   1.000
_cell.length_b   1.000
_cell.length_c   1.000
_cell.angle_alpha   90.00
_cell.angle_beta   90.00
_cell.angle_gamma   90.00
#
_symmetry.space_group_name_H-M   'P 1'
#
loop_
_entity.id
_entity.type
_entity.pdbx_description
1 polymer ?
#
loop_
_entity_poly.entity_id
_entity_poly.type
_entity_poly.pdbx_seq_one_letter_code
_entity_poly.pdbx_strand_id
1 'polypeptide(L)'
;MPRGIPVFWGNRKWVQEKDGTIRPAEPVNADHPNWSDYSNLTISESVHTAGHPLLSYRQQLHKQIIEGALASIERYHSQNPACILTHGGIASGKTAAIERFLSAKGLNQEYFHIDFDKMKKELPEYKYMQEQKIRLAASFVQSESAKLAGTLLKKAIGQNANVIYEGSLCQLETIEQRIRQMRRRNYRISVISTHVSEEKGQHRAITRFEQGGRYVPPEAVSGTYKKCPGTLVALKTLVDDIFLIDNNEDAPSKLILMISDGVVEEIDKELYNSYLGLVGNGGSLL
;
A
#
# COMPACT_ATOMS: atom_id res chain seq x y z
N MET A 1 29.25 24.59 33.77
CA MET A 1 28.40 24.44 32.57
C MET A 1 27.95 22.99 32.48
N PRO A 2 26.64 22.68 32.43
CA PRO A 2 26.21 21.29 32.42
C PRO A 2 26.45 20.69 31.04
N ARG A 3 27.20 19.59 31.00
CA ARG A 3 27.57 18.85 29.79
C ARG A 3 26.32 18.11 29.29
N GLY A 4 25.79 18.51 28.14
CA GLY A 4 24.78 17.75 27.42
C GLY A 4 25.32 16.37 27.02
N ILE A 5 24.43 15.37 26.97
CA ILE A 5 24.77 14.01 26.59
C ILE A 5 25.05 13.98 25.08
N PRO A 6 26.25 13.58 24.63
CA PRO A 6 26.54 13.51 23.21
C PRO A 6 25.77 12.33 22.58
N VAL A 7 24.95 12.63 21.57
CA VAL A 7 24.26 11.62 20.75
C VAL A 7 24.88 11.65 19.35
N PHE A 8 25.43 10.53 18.90
CA PHE A 8 26.06 10.42 17.59
C PHE A 8 25.02 10.05 16.52
N TRP A 9 24.94 10.85 15.46
CA TRP A 9 24.06 10.65 14.31
C TRP A 9 24.87 10.80 13.03
N GLY A 10 25.33 9.69 12.46
CA GLY A 10 26.31 9.70 11.36
C GLY A 10 27.57 10.51 11.71
N ASN A 11 28.25 11.09 10.71
CA ASN A 11 29.47 11.90 10.88
C ASN A 11 29.24 13.31 11.49
N ARG A 12 28.13 13.60 12.17
CA ARG A 12 27.87 14.94 12.77
C ARG A 12 27.41 14.89 14.23
N LYS A 13 27.77 15.91 15.00
CA LYS A 13 27.43 16.08 16.43
C LYS A 13 26.15 16.92 16.62
N TRP A 14 25.26 16.45 17.48
CA TRP A 14 24.02 17.13 17.88
C TRP A 14 23.97 17.36 19.39
N VAL A 15 23.28 18.41 19.85
CA VAL A 15 23.11 18.75 21.27
C VAL A 15 21.63 18.78 21.62
N GLN A 16 21.26 18.07 22.69
CA GLN A 16 19.95 18.15 23.30
C GLN A 16 19.96 19.16 24.45
N GLU A 17 19.12 20.17 24.35
CA GLU A 17 18.93 21.21 25.35
C GLU A 17 18.01 20.72 26.49
N LYS A 18 18.03 21.42 27.63
CA LYS A 18 17.30 21.01 28.85
C LYS A 18 15.77 21.05 28.70
N ASP A 19 15.26 21.78 27.71
CA ASP A 19 13.84 21.86 27.37
C ASP A 19 13.39 20.73 26.41
N GLY A 20 14.31 19.83 26.06
CA GLY A 20 14.06 18.71 25.16
C GLY A 20 14.25 19.04 23.67
N THR A 21 14.60 20.27 23.31
CA THR A 21 14.91 20.63 21.93
C THR A 21 16.27 20.07 21.50
N ILE A 22 16.39 19.66 20.23
CA ILE A 22 17.63 19.14 19.66
C ILE A 22 18.07 20.06 18.52
N ARG A 23 19.32 20.52 18.54
CA ARG A 23 19.91 21.36 17.50
C ARG A 23 21.30 20.88 17.06
N PRO A 24 21.77 21.25 15.85
CA PRO A 24 23.12 20.91 15.41
C PRO A 24 24.14 21.56 16.34
N ALA A 25 25.25 20.87 16.64
CA ALA A 25 26.29 21.40 17.53
C ALA A 25 27.06 22.58 16.93
N GLU A 26 27.01 22.77 15.60
CA GLU A 26 27.67 23.86 14.88
C GLU A 26 26.67 24.63 14.00
N PRO A 27 26.85 25.96 13.83
CA PRO A 27 25.94 26.78 13.03
C PRO A 27 25.97 26.35 11.56
N VAL A 28 24.79 26.30 10.95
CA VAL A 28 24.63 26.05 9.51
C VAL A 28 25.20 27.24 8.77
N ASN A 29 26.37 27.08 8.15
CA ASN A 29 26.87 28.08 7.22
C ASN A 29 25.97 28.08 5.98
N ALA A 30 25.55 29.25 5.52
CA ALA A 30 24.51 29.44 4.50
C ALA A 30 24.91 28.96 3.09
N ASP A 31 26.12 28.41 2.93
CA ASP A 31 26.63 27.89 1.66
C ASP A 31 26.59 26.36 1.66
N HIS A 32 25.49 25.87 1.10
CA HIS A 32 25.13 24.49 0.82
C HIS A 32 26.29 23.66 0.22
N PRO A 33 26.56 22.43 0.69
CA PRO A 33 27.32 21.46 -0.09
C PRO A 33 26.38 20.63 -0.96
N ASN A 34 26.91 20.29 -2.12
CA ASN A 34 26.36 19.51 -3.22
C ASN A 34 25.88 18.12 -2.77
N TRP A 35 24.62 17.76 -3.05
CA TRP A 35 23.98 16.47 -2.69
C TRP A 35 24.19 15.38 -3.77
N SER A 36 25.18 15.53 -4.65
CA SER A 36 25.45 14.59 -5.74
C SER A 36 26.00 13.21 -5.30
N ASP A 37 26.36 13.03 -4.03
CA ASP A 37 27.00 11.79 -3.52
C ASP A 37 26.03 10.77 -2.88
N TYR A 38 24.72 11.00 -2.93
CA TYR A 38 23.75 10.15 -2.24
C TYR A 38 23.24 8.93 -3.04
N SER A 39 23.87 8.61 -4.17
CA SER A 39 23.58 7.39 -4.94
C SER A 39 23.96 6.09 -4.21
N ASN A 40 24.74 6.17 -3.12
CA ASN A 40 25.30 5.02 -2.40
C ASN A 40 24.90 4.93 -0.90
N LEU A 41 23.85 5.61 -0.44
CA LEU A 41 23.42 5.45 0.96
C LEU A 41 22.67 4.14 1.19
N THR A 42 23.35 3.16 1.80
CA THR A 42 22.71 2.21 2.70
C THR A 42 22.02 2.98 3.82
N ILE A 43 20.71 2.77 3.98
CA ILE A 43 19.90 3.40 5.03
C ILE A 43 20.45 2.97 6.39
N SER A 44 21.24 3.82 7.05
CA SER A 44 21.67 3.59 8.42
C SER A 44 20.53 3.89 9.40
N GLU A 45 20.55 3.22 10.55
CA GLU A 45 19.57 3.33 11.65
C GLU A 45 19.30 4.77 12.12
N SER A 46 20.18 5.72 11.81
CA SER A 46 20.04 7.13 12.18
C SER A 46 18.99 7.91 11.37
N VAL A 47 18.57 7.45 10.19
CA VAL A 47 17.43 8.09 9.49
C VAL A 47 16.09 7.61 10.09
N HIS A 48 16.11 6.46 10.76
CA HIS A 48 14.95 5.89 11.44
C HIS A 48 14.52 6.69 12.68
N THR A 49 15.43 7.46 13.28
CA THR A 49 15.17 8.20 14.51
C THR A 49 14.47 9.55 14.30
N ALA A 50 14.60 10.22 13.14
CA ALA A 50 13.87 11.46 12.86
C ALA A 50 12.37 11.23 12.56
N GLY A 51 12.05 10.06 11.99
CA GLY A 51 10.68 9.58 11.78
C GLY A 51 10.21 8.61 12.87
N HIS A 52 10.86 8.57 14.04
CA HIS A 52 10.52 7.58 15.04
C HIS A 52 9.11 7.85 15.59
N PRO A 53 8.18 6.86 15.55
CA PRO A 53 6.78 7.05 15.97
C PRO A 53 6.60 7.32 17.47
N LEU A 54 7.68 7.36 18.26
CA LEU A 54 7.66 7.75 19.66
C LEU A 54 7.93 9.25 19.89
N LEU A 55 8.37 9.98 18.85
CA LEU A 55 8.53 11.43 18.94
C LEU A 55 7.16 12.10 18.93
N SER A 56 6.94 13.02 19.87
CA SER A 56 5.65 13.72 20.04
C SER A 56 5.18 14.43 18.76
N TYR A 57 6.08 15.11 18.05
CA TYR A 57 5.77 15.74 16.76
C TYR A 57 5.32 14.71 15.70
N ARG A 58 5.98 13.54 15.61
CA ARG A 58 5.61 12.51 14.65
C ARG A 58 4.26 11.89 14.98
N GLN A 59 3.97 11.69 16.26
CA GLN A 59 2.66 11.24 16.74
C GLN A 59 1.56 12.26 16.42
N GLN A 60 1.83 13.56 16.57
CA GLN A 60 0.90 14.63 16.20
C GLN A 60 0.62 14.63 14.69
N LEU A 61 1.67 14.48 13.86
CA LEU A 61 1.49 14.34 12.41
C LEU A 61 0.63 13.12 12.07
N HIS A 62 0.91 11.95 12.65
CA HIS A 62 0.12 10.74 12.42
C HIS A 62 -1.34 10.93 12.82
N LYS A 63 -1.57 11.56 13.97
CA LYS A 63 -2.90 11.90 14.44
C LYS A 63 -3.62 12.81 13.44
N GLN A 64 -2.99 13.87 12.97
CA GLN A 64 -3.56 14.79 11.97
C GLN A 64 -3.92 14.07 10.66
N ILE A 65 -3.01 13.22 10.14
CA ILE A 65 -3.25 12.44 8.92
C ILE A 65 -4.46 11.52 9.11
N ILE A 66 -4.53 10.81 10.23
CA ILE A 66 -5.62 9.88 10.54
C ILE A 66 -6.94 10.63 10.74
N GLU A 67 -6.95 11.71 11.50
CA GLU A 67 -8.16 12.51 11.76
C GLU A 67 -8.67 13.17 10.48
N GLY A 68 -7.78 13.71 9.64
CA GLY A 68 -8.12 14.26 8.33
C GLY A 68 -8.74 13.20 7.42
N ALA A 69 -8.16 12.01 7.36
CA ALA A 69 -8.72 10.90 6.57
C ALA A 69 -10.10 10.44 7.10
N LEU A 70 -10.30 10.45 8.41
CA LEU A 70 -11.54 10.00 9.06
C LEU A 70 -12.66 11.04 9.06
N ALA A 71 -12.41 12.30 8.66
CA ALA A 71 -13.40 13.37 8.75
C ALA A 71 -14.72 13.07 8.02
N SER A 72 -14.72 12.16 7.04
CA SER A 72 -15.90 11.77 6.27
C SER A 72 -16.39 10.33 6.53
N ILE A 73 -15.80 9.62 7.50
CA ILE A 73 -15.98 8.18 7.60
C ILE A 73 -17.43 7.76 7.90
N GLU A 74 -18.18 8.57 8.64
CA GLU A 74 -19.58 8.30 9.01
C GLU A 74 -20.49 8.12 7.78
N ARG A 75 -20.14 8.77 6.66
CA ARG A 75 -20.88 8.65 5.38
C ARG A 75 -20.84 7.23 4.80
N TYR A 76 -19.88 6.42 5.23
CA TYR A 76 -19.67 5.06 4.75
C TYR A 76 -20.16 4.01 5.74
N HIS A 77 -20.75 4.41 6.88
CA HIS A 77 -21.30 3.46 7.84
C HIS A 77 -22.38 2.58 7.20
N SER A 78 -22.33 1.28 7.45
CA SER A 78 -23.34 0.31 7.00
C SER A 78 -23.73 -0.64 8.13
N GLN A 79 -25.01 -1.03 8.14
CA GLN A 79 -25.50 -2.12 9.01
C GLN A 79 -25.01 -3.49 8.56
N ASN A 80 -24.70 -3.63 7.26
CA ASN A 80 -24.12 -4.81 6.65
C ASN A 80 -22.79 -4.39 6.02
N PRO A 81 -21.72 -4.24 6.82
CA PRO A 81 -20.49 -3.67 6.32
C PRO A 81 -19.82 -4.59 5.29
N ALA A 82 -19.28 -3.99 4.24
CA ALA A 82 -18.55 -4.69 3.19
C ALA A 82 -17.12 -4.17 3.05
N CYS A 83 -16.18 -5.07 2.71
CA CYS A 83 -14.81 -4.71 2.38
C CYS A 83 -14.43 -5.25 1.01
N ILE A 84 -13.90 -4.36 0.17
CA ILE A 84 -13.29 -4.71 -1.10
C ILE A 84 -11.77 -4.68 -0.93
N LEU A 85 -11.17 -5.86 -1.05
CA LEU A 85 -9.73 -6.07 -1.04
C LEU A 85 -9.22 -6.07 -2.48
N THR A 86 -8.07 -5.47 -2.69
CA THR A 86 -7.52 -5.33 -4.04
C THR A 86 -6.27 -6.20 -4.13
N HIS A 87 -6.21 -7.02 -5.17
CA HIS A 87 -5.20 -8.06 -5.29
C HIS A 87 -4.57 -8.04 -6.69
N GLY A 88 -3.29 -8.40 -6.78
CA GLY A 88 -2.60 -8.52 -8.06
C GLY A 88 -1.24 -7.82 -8.10
N GLY A 89 -0.49 -8.12 -9.16
CA GLY A 89 0.89 -7.67 -9.36
C GLY A 89 1.05 -6.14 -9.34
N ILE A 90 2.26 -5.66 -9.06
CA ILE A 90 2.53 -4.22 -9.18
C ILE A 90 2.28 -3.79 -10.63
N ALA A 91 1.64 -2.61 -10.79
CA ALA A 91 1.25 -2.05 -12.08
C ALA A 91 0.24 -2.89 -12.89
N SER A 92 -0.47 -3.82 -12.25
CA SER A 92 -1.56 -4.60 -12.89
C SER A 92 -2.84 -3.78 -13.17
N GLY A 93 -2.92 -2.53 -12.72
CA GLY A 93 -4.09 -1.65 -12.93
C GLY A 93 -5.25 -1.87 -11.95
N LYS A 94 -4.97 -2.32 -10.71
CA LYS A 94 -5.98 -2.52 -9.64
C LYS A 94 -6.92 -1.33 -9.44
N THR A 95 -6.39 -0.13 -9.25
CA THR A 95 -7.19 1.09 -9.00
C THR A 95 -8.19 1.32 -10.13
N ALA A 96 -7.74 1.27 -11.39
CA ALA A 96 -8.61 1.42 -12.55
C ALA A 96 -9.69 0.31 -12.65
N ALA A 97 -9.33 -0.94 -12.32
CA ALA A 97 -10.28 -2.04 -12.33
C ALA A 97 -11.38 -1.89 -11.27
N ILE A 98 -11.01 -1.44 -10.06
CA ILE A 98 -11.98 -1.16 -8.98
C ILE A 98 -12.89 -0.02 -9.37
N GLU A 99 -12.34 1.10 -9.85
CA GLU A 99 -13.13 2.25 -10.28
C GLU A 99 -14.14 1.85 -11.36
N ARG A 100 -13.72 1.04 -12.34
CA ARG A 100 -14.62 0.50 -13.38
C ARG A 100 -15.69 -0.41 -12.78
N PHE A 101 -15.30 -1.34 -11.90
CA PHE A 101 -16.21 -2.29 -11.24
C PHE A 101 -17.27 -1.55 -10.43
N LEU A 102 -16.85 -0.63 -9.57
CA LEU A 102 -17.74 0.17 -8.74
C LEU A 102 -18.63 1.08 -9.58
N SER A 103 -18.09 1.72 -10.63
CA SER A 103 -18.87 2.55 -11.55
C SER A 103 -19.97 1.75 -12.24
N ALA A 104 -19.64 0.56 -12.75
CA ALA A 104 -20.60 -0.32 -13.41
C ALA A 104 -21.72 -0.81 -12.47
N LYS A 105 -21.45 -0.84 -11.16
CA LYS A 105 -22.42 -1.21 -10.13
C LYS A 105 -23.11 -0.01 -9.47
N GLY A 106 -22.70 1.22 -9.79
CA GLY A 106 -23.21 2.44 -9.15
C GLY A 106 -22.71 2.67 -7.71
N LEU A 107 -21.63 2.03 -7.29
CA LEU A 107 -21.19 1.95 -5.88
C LEU A 107 -20.04 2.90 -5.52
N ASN A 108 -19.60 3.79 -6.41
CA ASN A 108 -18.40 4.63 -6.23
C ASN A 108 -18.40 5.49 -4.96
N GLN A 109 -19.57 5.91 -4.48
CA GLN A 109 -19.70 6.80 -3.32
C GLN A 109 -19.94 6.06 -2.01
N GLU A 110 -20.01 4.72 -2.03
CA GLU A 110 -20.44 3.92 -0.88
C GLU A 110 -19.29 3.39 -0.03
N TYR A 111 -18.03 3.64 -0.43
CA TYR A 111 -16.86 3.03 0.21
C TYR A 111 -15.82 4.04 0.67
N PHE A 112 -15.34 3.84 1.90
CA PHE A 112 -14.19 4.53 2.45
C PHE A 112 -12.89 3.93 1.87
N HIS A 113 -12.16 4.71 1.09
CA HIS A 113 -11.00 4.22 0.34
C HIS A 113 -9.68 4.42 1.09
N ILE A 114 -9.02 3.32 1.46
CA ILE A 114 -7.71 3.28 2.09
C ILE A 114 -6.65 2.87 1.05
N ASP A 115 -5.78 3.82 0.67
CA ASP A 115 -4.69 3.63 -0.31
C ASP A 115 -3.33 3.98 0.31
N PHE A 116 -2.40 3.02 0.29
CA PHE A 116 -1.05 3.21 0.83
C PHE A 116 -0.24 4.28 0.10
N ASP A 117 -0.38 4.42 -1.22
CA ASP A 117 0.34 5.42 -2.00
C ASP A 117 -0.18 6.83 -1.70
N LYS A 118 -1.49 6.99 -1.44
CA LYS A 118 -2.03 8.24 -0.86
C LYS A 118 -1.46 8.51 0.52
N MET A 119 -1.41 7.52 1.41
CA MET A 119 -0.83 7.71 2.75
C MET A 119 0.66 8.12 2.71
N LYS A 120 1.45 7.61 1.76
CA LYS A 120 2.84 8.06 1.57
C LYS A 120 2.91 9.54 1.21
N LYS A 121 2.00 10.02 0.36
CA LYS A 121 1.94 11.43 -0.04
C LYS A 121 1.62 12.35 1.13
N GLU A 122 1.06 11.88 2.23
CA GLU A 122 0.86 12.71 3.43
C GLU A 122 2.13 12.92 4.25
N LEU A 123 3.20 12.16 3.97
CA LEU A 123 4.46 12.24 4.71
C LEU A 123 5.41 13.27 4.05
N PRO A 124 5.90 14.29 4.79
CA PRO A 124 6.73 15.35 4.24
C PRO A 124 8.00 14.83 3.56
N GLU A 125 8.65 13.81 4.13
CA GLU A 125 9.88 13.24 3.61
C GLU A 125 9.65 12.58 2.25
N TYR A 126 8.50 11.94 2.05
CA TYR A 126 8.16 11.34 0.77
C TYR A 126 7.93 12.39 -0.32
N LYS A 127 7.23 13.50 0.00
CA LYS A 127 7.04 14.62 -0.94
C LYS A 127 8.38 15.17 -1.39
N TYR A 128 9.25 15.50 -0.42
CA TYR A 128 10.58 16.00 -0.70
C TYR A 128 11.41 15.03 -1.54
N MET A 129 11.47 13.74 -1.16
CA MET A 129 12.23 12.74 -1.92
C MET A 129 11.65 12.51 -3.33
N GLN A 130 10.34 12.61 -3.52
CA GLN A 130 9.72 12.55 -4.84
C GLN A 130 10.08 13.76 -5.71
N GLU A 131 10.05 14.97 -5.17
CA GLU A 131 10.45 16.19 -5.89
C GLU A 131 11.91 16.11 -6.36
N GLN A 132 12.77 15.51 -5.55
CA GLN A 132 14.17 15.25 -5.88
C GLN A 132 14.38 13.99 -6.75
N LYS A 133 13.30 13.32 -7.19
CA LYS A 133 13.33 12.07 -7.97
C LYS A 133 14.18 10.95 -7.35
N ILE A 134 14.23 10.91 -6.01
CA ILE A 134 14.97 9.88 -5.27
C ILE A 134 14.25 8.54 -5.40
N ARG A 135 14.92 7.56 -6.01
CA ARG A 135 14.36 6.22 -6.28
C ARG A 135 13.90 5.48 -5.02
N LEU A 136 14.55 5.74 -3.89
CA LEU A 136 14.25 5.11 -2.59
C LEU A 136 13.09 5.76 -1.83
N ALA A 137 12.46 6.83 -2.34
CA ALA A 137 11.41 7.57 -1.65
C ALA A 137 10.30 6.65 -1.12
N ALA A 138 9.78 5.77 -1.98
CA ALA A 138 8.67 4.89 -1.62
C ALA A 138 9.04 3.82 -0.59
N SER A 139 10.23 3.21 -0.72
CA SER A 139 10.74 2.24 0.25
C SER A 139 11.00 2.88 1.60
N PHE A 140 11.49 4.12 1.61
CA PHE A 140 11.82 4.85 2.83
C PHE A 140 10.63 5.01 3.76
N VAL A 141 9.45 5.37 3.23
CA VAL A 141 8.22 5.56 4.02
C VAL A 141 7.28 4.34 4.03
N GLN A 142 7.69 3.21 3.47
CA GLN A 142 6.80 2.05 3.26
C GLN A 142 6.25 1.49 4.59
N SER A 143 7.11 1.30 5.59
CA SER A 143 6.71 0.74 6.90
C SER A 143 5.74 1.66 7.65
N GLU A 144 6.03 2.96 7.63
CA GLU A 144 5.23 3.96 8.32
C GLU A 144 3.86 4.17 7.69
N SER A 145 3.82 4.36 6.37
CA SER A 145 2.55 4.46 5.63
C SER A 145 1.70 3.19 5.80
N ALA A 146 2.31 2.01 5.90
CA ALA A 146 1.59 0.77 6.18
C ALA A 146 0.99 0.73 7.59
N LYS A 147 1.69 1.26 8.60
CA LYS A 147 1.15 1.40 9.97
C LYS A 147 -0.01 2.39 10.03
N LEU A 148 0.08 3.51 9.32
CA LEU A 148 -1.00 4.50 9.19
C LEU A 148 -2.23 3.88 8.54
N ALA A 149 -2.07 3.22 7.39
CA ALA A 149 -3.15 2.53 6.69
C ALA A 149 -3.79 1.42 7.55
N GLY A 150 -2.99 0.66 8.30
CA GLY A 150 -3.50 -0.34 9.24
C GLY A 150 -4.27 0.26 10.42
N THR A 151 -3.84 1.42 10.93
CA THR A 151 -4.55 2.14 11.98
C THR A 151 -5.87 2.70 11.46
N LEU A 152 -5.85 3.24 10.24
CA LEU A 152 -7.04 3.74 9.56
C LEU A 152 -8.06 2.61 9.31
N LEU A 153 -7.61 1.45 8.83
CA LEU A 153 -8.46 0.27 8.64
C LEU A 153 -9.11 -0.17 9.96
N LYS A 154 -8.35 -0.24 11.06
CA LYS A 154 -8.90 -0.60 12.38
C LYS A 154 -10.00 0.36 12.84
N LYS A 155 -9.81 1.66 12.61
CA LYS A 155 -10.81 2.68 12.96
C LYS A 155 -12.05 2.57 12.07
N ALA A 156 -11.88 2.31 10.77
CA ALA A 156 -12.99 2.07 9.85
C ALA A 156 -13.80 0.82 10.19
N ILE A 157 -13.12 -0.28 10.51
CA ILE A 157 -13.75 -1.51 11.03
C ILE A 157 -14.53 -1.21 12.31
N GLY A 158 -13.95 -0.41 13.21
CA GLY A 158 -14.58 0.01 14.46
C GLY A 158 -15.92 0.72 14.27
N GLN A 159 -16.07 1.46 13.17
CA GLN A 159 -17.25 2.23 12.80
C GLN A 159 -18.17 1.53 11.79
N ASN A 160 -17.96 0.23 11.50
CA ASN A 160 -18.76 -0.52 10.52
C ASN A 160 -18.86 0.19 9.15
N ALA A 161 -17.78 0.85 8.73
CA ALA A 161 -17.74 1.50 7.43
C ALA A 161 -17.57 0.47 6.30
N ASN A 162 -18.22 0.68 5.17
CA ASN A 162 -17.85 0.03 3.92
C ASN A 162 -16.44 0.51 3.53
N VAL A 163 -15.52 -0.41 3.21
CA VAL A 163 -14.10 -0.08 2.99
C VAL A 163 -13.59 -0.64 1.67
N ILE A 164 -12.81 0.15 0.93
CA ILE A 164 -11.88 -0.37 -0.08
C ILE A 164 -10.48 -0.32 0.52
N TYR A 165 -9.81 -1.45 0.55
CA TYR A 165 -8.45 -1.56 1.06
C TYR A 165 -7.49 -1.92 -0.07
N GLU A 166 -6.83 -0.90 -0.62
CA GLU A 166 -5.94 -1.07 -1.74
C GLU A 166 -4.60 -1.66 -1.31
N GLY A 167 -4.15 -2.74 -1.96
CA GLY A 167 -2.82 -3.33 -1.76
C GLY A 167 -2.45 -4.26 -2.90
N SER A 168 -1.24 -4.82 -2.89
CA SER A 168 -0.97 -6.01 -3.72
C SER A 168 -1.59 -7.26 -3.11
N LEU A 169 -1.58 -7.32 -1.76
CA LEU A 169 -2.08 -8.41 -0.93
C LEU A 169 -1.45 -9.79 -1.24
N CYS A 170 -0.23 -9.80 -1.79
CA CYS A 170 0.49 -11.04 -2.15
C CYS A 170 1.34 -11.59 -0.98
N GLN A 171 0.96 -11.25 0.25
CA GLN A 171 1.52 -11.77 1.50
C GLN A 171 0.37 -12.28 2.37
N LEU A 172 0.19 -13.59 2.41
CA LEU A 172 -0.98 -14.26 2.97
C LEU A 172 -1.15 -13.96 4.48
N GLU A 173 -0.05 -13.97 5.24
CA GLU A 173 -0.09 -13.81 6.70
C GLU A 173 -0.65 -12.44 7.09
N THR A 174 -0.29 -11.40 6.33
CA THR A 174 -0.75 -10.03 6.59
C THR A 174 -2.24 -9.88 6.29
N ILE A 175 -2.72 -10.51 5.21
CA ILE A 175 -4.12 -10.37 4.80
C ILE A 175 -5.05 -11.23 5.65
N GLU A 176 -4.64 -12.44 6.06
CA GLU A 176 -5.40 -13.29 6.97
C GLU A 176 -5.73 -12.58 8.28
N GLN A 177 -4.76 -11.89 8.89
CA GLN A 177 -4.98 -11.16 10.13
C GLN A 177 -6.04 -10.05 9.97
N ARG A 178 -6.09 -9.41 8.80
CA ARG A 178 -7.07 -8.37 8.48
C ARG A 178 -8.45 -8.98 8.21
N ILE A 179 -8.52 -10.06 7.45
CA ILE A 179 -9.76 -10.83 7.22
C ILE A 179 -10.35 -11.26 8.55
N ARG A 180 -9.57 -11.84 9.46
CA ARG A 180 -10.04 -12.22 10.80
C ARG A 180 -10.60 -11.04 11.60
N GLN A 181 -10.01 -9.85 11.50
CA GLN A 181 -10.52 -8.64 12.16
C GLN A 181 -11.88 -8.21 11.58
N MET A 182 -12.02 -8.26 10.26
CA MET A 182 -13.26 -7.93 9.55
C MET A 182 -14.37 -8.94 9.82
N ARG A 183 -14.06 -10.24 9.84
CA ARG A 183 -15.02 -11.31 10.16
C ARG A 183 -15.60 -11.18 11.57
N ARG A 184 -14.81 -10.74 12.56
CA ARG A 184 -15.32 -10.44 13.92
C ARG A 184 -16.34 -9.31 13.97
N ARG A 185 -16.46 -8.53 12.91
CA ARG A 185 -17.46 -7.47 12.73
C ARG A 185 -18.48 -7.81 11.63
N ASN A 186 -18.60 -9.08 11.25
CA ASN A 186 -19.55 -9.59 10.25
C ASN A 186 -19.44 -8.91 8.89
N TYR A 187 -18.24 -8.52 8.48
CA TYR A 187 -18.03 -7.95 7.15
C TYR A 187 -18.24 -9.02 6.08
N ARG A 188 -18.92 -8.62 4.99
CA ARG A 188 -18.75 -9.29 3.69
C ARG A 188 -17.43 -8.85 3.07
N ILE A 189 -16.64 -9.78 2.56
CA ILE A 189 -15.29 -9.53 2.06
C ILE A 189 -15.21 -10.02 0.62
N SER A 190 -14.95 -9.09 -0.29
CA SER A 190 -14.78 -9.37 -1.71
C SER A 190 -13.33 -9.05 -2.13
N VAL A 191 -12.73 -9.88 -2.97
CA VAL A 191 -11.41 -9.63 -3.56
C VAL A 191 -11.56 -9.32 -5.04
N ILE A 192 -11.10 -8.14 -5.45
CA ILE A 192 -10.93 -7.80 -6.86
C ILE A 192 -9.46 -8.01 -7.21
N SER A 193 -9.19 -9.09 -7.94
CA SER A 193 -7.86 -9.47 -8.39
C SER A 193 -7.65 -9.07 -9.85
N THR A 194 -6.60 -8.31 -10.15
CA THR A 194 -6.23 -7.99 -11.53
C THR A 194 -4.98 -8.73 -11.97
N HIS A 195 -5.03 -9.28 -13.18
CA HIS A 195 -3.94 -9.97 -13.83
C HIS A 195 -3.48 -9.24 -15.09
N VAL A 196 -2.17 -9.18 -15.28
CA VAL A 196 -1.48 -8.77 -16.51
C VAL A 196 -0.23 -9.63 -16.65
N SER A 197 0.39 -9.70 -17.82
CA SER A 197 1.69 -10.32 -17.99
C SER A 197 2.76 -9.59 -17.17
N GLU A 198 3.76 -10.33 -16.65
CA GLU A 198 4.85 -9.72 -15.88
C GLU A 198 5.56 -8.63 -16.70
N GLU A 199 5.84 -8.91 -17.98
CA GLU A 199 6.45 -7.96 -18.92
C GLU A 199 5.66 -6.65 -19.01
N LYS A 200 4.33 -6.74 -19.19
CA LYS A 200 3.48 -5.54 -19.24
C LYS A 200 3.47 -4.81 -17.90
N GLY A 201 3.49 -5.54 -16.78
CA GLY A 201 3.65 -4.98 -15.44
C GLY A 201 4.97 -4.21 -15.26
N GLN A 202 6.09 -4.77 -15.72
CA GLN A 202 7.40 -4.12 -15.70
C GLN A 202 7.39 -2.84 -16.53
N HIS A 203 6.90 -2.93 -17.77
CA HIS A 203 6.81 -1.79 -18.67
C HIS A 203 5.97 -0.66 -18.05
N ARG A 204 4.77 -0.97 -17.55
CA ARG A 204 3.88 0.00 -16.89
C ARG A 204 4.52 0.63 -15.64
N ALA A 205 5.31 -0.13 -14.87
CA ALA A 205 6.02 0.41 -13.70
C ALA A 205 7.11 1.42 -14.10
N ILE A 206 7.85 1.15 -15.17
CA ILE A 206 8.86 2.06 -15.73
C ILE A 206 8.18 3.33 -16.28
N THR A 207 7.16 3.18 -17.13
CA THR A 207 6.42 4.31 -17.69
C THR A 207 5.83 5.20 -16.59
N ARG A 208 5.28 4.61 -15.53
CA ARG A 208 4.77 5.37 -14.38
C ARG A 208 5.86 6.19 -13.72
N PHE A 209 7.08 5.66 -13.58
CA PHE A 209 8.20 6.40 -13.01
C PHE A 209 8.64 7.57 -13.92
N GLU A 210 8.71 7.33 -15.24
CA GLU A 210 9.04 8.36 -16.23
C GLU A 210 8.03 9.51 -16.23
N GLN A 211 6.76 9.20 -15.97
CA GLN A 211 5.67 10.17 -15.81
C GLN A 211 5.63 10.88 -14.44
N GLY A 212 6.68 10.74 -13.62
CA GLY A 212 6.77 11.39 -12.30
C GLY A 212 6.14 10.59 -11.16
N GLY A 213 5.76 9.34 -11.39
CA GLY A 213 5.35 8.41 -10.35
C GLY A 213 6.52 7.89 -9.52
N ARG A 214 6.23 6.97 -8.58
CA ARG A 214 7.28 6.33 -7.77
C ARG A 214 8.07 5.31 -8.58
N TYR A 215 9.37 5.26 -8.35
CA TYR A 215 10.20 4.16 -8.80
C TYR A 215 9.82 2.88 -8.08
N VAL A 216 9.84 1.75 -8.79
CA VAL A 216 9.71 0.41 -8.22
C VAL A 216 10.83 -0.44 -8.80
N PRO A 217 11.64 -1.12 -7.96
CA PRO A 217 12.64 -2.05 -8.45
C PRO A 217 11.99 -3.19 -9.27
N PRO A 218 12.56 -3.58 -10.43
CA PRO A 218 12.04 -4.66 -11.25
C PRO A 218 11.86 -5.98 -10.49
N GLU A 219 12.73 -6.27 -9.54
CA GLU A 219 12.67 -7.47 -8.69
C GLU A 219 11.46 -7.45 -7.77
N ALA A 220 11.06 -6.27 -7.28
CA ALA A 220 9.85 -6.10 -6.48
C ALA A 220 8.59 -6.31 -7.34
N VAL A 221 8.60 -5.86 -8.60
CA VAL A 221 7.53 -6.15 -9.56
C VAL A 221 7.44 -7.65 -9.79
N SER A 222 8.52 -8.29 -10.24
CA SER A 222 8.61 -9.75 -10.48
C SER A 222 8.16 -10.56 -9.27
N GLY A 223 8.63 -10.18 -8.07
CA GLY A 223 8.27 -10.82 -6.81
C GLY A 223 6.77 -10.83 -6.54
N THR A 224 6.02 -9.82 -6.99
CA THR A 224 4.55 -9.86 -6.88
C THR A 224 3.93 -10.83 -7.88
N TYR A 225 4.32 -10.82 -9.16
CA TYR A 225 3.73 -11.74 -10.16
C TYR A 225 3.94 -13.21 -9.81
N LYS A 226 5.04 -13.55 -9.13
CA LYS A 226 5.28 -14.90 -8.61
C LYS A 226 4.41 -15.29 -7.41
N LYS A 227 4.06 -14.32 -6.54
CA LYS A 227 3.37 -14.59 -5.26
C LYS A 227 1.87 -14.46 -5.32
N CYS A 228 1.36 -13.52 -6.10
CA CYS A 228 -0.07 -13.19 -6.13
C CYS A 228 -0.94 -14.39 -6.56
N PRO A 229 -0.58 -15.21 -7.58
CA PRO A 229 -1.39 -16.36 -7.97
C PRO A 229 -1.64 -17.35 -6.83
N GLY A 230 -0.60 -17.77 -6.13
CA GLY A 230 -0.74 -18.66 -4.97
C GLY A 230 -1.51 -18.01 -3.81
N THR A 231 -1.35 -16.69 -3.62
CA THR A 231 -2.10 -15.98 -2.56
C THR A 231 -3.59 -15.91 -2.87
N LEU A 232 -3.98 -15.73 -4.14
CA LEU A 232 -5.39 -15.73 -4.54
C LEU A 232 -6.06 -17.08 -4.28
N VAL A 233 -5.35 -18.17 -4.58
CA VAL A 233 -5.83 -19.54 -4.28
C VAL A 233 -6.11 -19.71 -2.80
N ALA A 234 -5.17 -19.28 -1.94
CA ALA A 234 -5.36 -19.33 -0.50
C ALA A 234 -6.51 -18.45 -0.01
N LEU A 235 -6.79 -17.31 -0.66
CA LEU A 235 -7.88 -16.41 -0.28
C LEU A 235 -9.27 -17.00 -0.55
N LYS A 236 -9.42 -17.94 -1.50
CA LYS A 236 -10.71 -18.55 -1.87
C LYS A 236 -11.53 -19.05 -0.68
N THR A 237 -10.87 -19.60 0.34
CA THR A 237 -11.55 -20.17 1.52
C THR A 237 -11.74 -19.15 2.65
N LEU A 238 -11.24 -17.92 2.49
CA LEU A 238 -11.20 -16.90 3.53
C LEU A 238 -12.16 -15.73 3.27
N VAL A 239 -12.55 -15.52 2.02
CA VAL A 239 -13.39 -14.39 1.56
C VAL A 239 -14.70 -14.90 0.97
N ASP A 240 -15.68 -14.01 0.82
CA ASP A 240 -17.00 -14.36 0.29
C ASP A 240 -17.02 -14.32 -1.24
N ASP A 241 -16.31 -13.36 -1.81
CA ASP A 241 -16.26 -13.16 -3.26
C ASP A 241 -14.83 -13.02 -3.79
N ILE A 242 -14.59 -13.57 -4.98
CA ILE A 242 -13.39 -13.32 -5.78
C ILE A 242 -13.82 -12.95 -7.20
N PHE A 243 -13.29 -11.84 -7.70
CA PHE A 243 -13.38 -11.42 -9.09
C PHE A 243 -11.98 -11.39 -9.67
N LEU A 244 -11.65 -12.32 -10.57
CA LEU A 244 -10.39 -12.33 -11.29
C LEU A 244 -10.57 -11.65 -12.64
N ILE A 245 -9.84 -10.56 -12.87
CA ILE A 245 -9.99 -9.69 -14.03
C ILE A 245 -8.69 -9.72 -14.84
N ASP A 246 -8.80 -10.02 -16.12
CA ASP A 246 -7.73 -9.77 -17.10
C ASP A 246 -7.68 -8.28 -17.44
N ASN A 247 -6.48 -7.72 -17.33
CA ASN A 247 -6.20 -6.32 -17.65
C ASN A 247 -4.99 -6.20 -18.58
N ASN A 248 -4.75 -7.25 -19.38
CA ASN A 248 -3.68 -7.30 -20.38
C ASN A 248 -4.00 -6.37 -21.54
N GLU A 249 -5.26 -6.21 -21.93
CA GLU A 249 -5.67 -5.24 -22.94
C GLU A 249 -5.90 -3.85 -22.34
N ASP A 250 -5.75 -2.79 -23.15
CA ASP A 250 -5.89 -1.41 -22.64
C ASP A 250 -7.36 -0.96 -22.50
N ALA A 251 -8.32 -1.66 -23.13
CA ALA A 251 -9.74 -1.66 -22.77
C ALA A 251 -10.57 -2.66 -23.61
N PRO A 252 -11.74 -3.13 -23.09
CA PRO A 252 -12.11 -3.19 -21.68
C PRO A 252 -11.48 -4.42 -20.99
N SER A 253 -11.20 -4.30 -19.69
CA SER A 253 -10.77 -5.43 -18.85
C SER A 253 -11.82 -6.55 -18.90
N LYS A 254 -11.38 -7.81 -18.96
CA LYS A 254 -12.29 -8.97 -19.07
C LYS A 254 -12.38 -9.70 -17.74
N LEU A 255 -13.60 -10.06 -17.32
CA LEU A 255 -13.77 -10.92 -16.15
C LEU A 255 -13.42 -12.36 -16.55
N ILE A 256 -12.44 -12.96 -15.88
CA ILE A 256 -11.96 -14.32 -16.14
C ILE A 256 -12.80 -15.32 -15.32
N LEU A 257 -12.93 -15.04 -14.02
CA LEU A 257 -13.54 -15.94 -13.04
C LEU A 257 -14.28 -15.10 -12.00
N MET A 258 -15.45 -15.59 -11.60
CA MET A 258 -16.17 -15.12 -10.42
C MET A 258 -16.36 -16.29 -9.46
N ILE A 259 -16.04 -16.07 -8.19
CA ILE A 259 -16.44 -16.94 -7.08
C ILE A 259 -17.30 -16.07 -6.18
N SER A 260 -18.51 -16.52 -5.85
CA SER A 260 -19.41 -15.79 -4.95
C SER A 260 -20.20 -16.79 -4.11
N ASP A 261 -20.10 -16.67 -2.78
CA ASP A 261 -20.77 -17.56 -1.82
C ASP A 261 -20.54 -19.05 -2.13
N GLY A 262 -19.32 -19.39 -2.56
CA GLY A 262 -18.91 -20.74 -2.93
C GLY A 262 -19.33 -21.22 -4.33
N VAL A 263 -20.16 -20.45 -5.04
CA VAL A 263 -20.51 -20.69 -6.45
C VAL A 263 -19.37 -20.19 -7.33
N VAL A 264 -18.90 -21.04 -8.23
CA VAL A 264 -17.82 -20.72 -9.17
C VAL A 264 -18.39 -20.58 -10.57
N GLU A 265 -18.15 -19.42 -11.20
CA GLU A 265 -18.49 -19.13 -12.58
C GLU A 265 -17.22 -18.79 -13.36
N GLU A 266 -16.82 -19.73 -14.21
CA GLU A 266 -15.70 -19.56 -15.15
C GLU A 266 -16.22 -18.88 -16.42
N ILE A 267 -15.82 -17.63 -16.63
CA ILE A 267 -16.33 -16.79 -17.71
C ILE A 267 -15.43 -16.87 -18.95
N ASP A 268 -14.11 -16.93 -18.75
CA ASP A 268 -13.14 -17.10 -19.82
C ASP A 268 -12.13 -18.20 -19.47
N LYS A 269 -12.34 -19.39 -20.02
CA LYS A 269 -11.55 -20.59 -19.71
C LYS A 269 -10.10 -20.49 -20.19
N GLU A 270 -9.88 -19.84 -21.32
CA GLU A 270 -8.55 -19.74 -21.91
C GLU A 270 -7.66 -18.82 -21.06
N LEU A 271 -8.18 -17.65 -20.68
CA LEU A 271 -7.48 -16.73 -19.78
C LEU A 271 -7.30 -17.33 -18.39
N TYR A 272 -8.28 -18.10 -17.90
CA TYR A 272 -8.17 -18.78 -16.62
C TYR A 272 -7.05 -19.84 -16.62
N ASN A 273 -6.98 -20.68 -17.65
CA ASN A 273 -5.91 -21.68 -17.78
C ASN A 273 -4.54 -21.02 -17.92
N SER A 274 -4.44 -19.90 -18.66
CA SER A 274 -3.22 -19.11 -18.74
C SER A 274 -2.80 -18.57 -17.37
N TYR A 275 -3.75 -18.13 -16.53
CA TYR A 275 -3.48 -17.69 -15.17
C TYR A 275 -3.03 -18.84 -14.26
N LEU A 276 -3.68 -20.01 -14.35
CA LEU A 276 -3.33 -21.19 -13.57
C LEU A 276 -1.91 -21.70 -13.84
N GLY A 277 -1.40 -21.52 -15.07
CA GLY A 277 0.00 -21.81 -15.39
C GLY A 277 1.00 -21.08 -14.48
N LEU A 278 0.59 -19.98 -13.83
CA LEU A 278 1.40 -19.19 -12.91
C LEU A 278 1.34 -19.66 -11.45
N VAL A 279 0.38 -20.53 -11.11
CA VAL A 279 0.12 -20.97 -9.72
C VAL A 279 1.12 -22.07 -9.28
N GLY A 280 1.88 -22.65 -10.21
CA GLY A 280 2.74 -23.80 -9.95
C GLY A 280 1.92 -25.09 -9.75
N ASN A 281 2.58 -26.25 -9.81
CA ASN A 281 1.90 -27.56 -9.77
C ASN A 281 1.10 -27.74 -8.47
N GLY A 282 -0.24 -27.56 -8.51
CA GLY A 282 -1.16 -28.03 -7.49
C GLY A 282 -2.21 -27.05 -6.95
N GLY A 283 -2.20 -25.77 -7.35
CA GLY A 283 -3.22 -24.81 -6.91
C GLY A 283 -4.32 -24.58 -7.95
N SER A 284 -5.58 -24.67 -7.54
CA SER A 284 -6.76 -24.39 -8.36
C SER A 284 -7.66 -23.36 -7.67
N LEU A 285 -8.27 -22.46 -8.44
CA LEU A 285 -9.40 -21.63 -7.95
C LEU A 285 -10.76 -22.31 -8.18
N LEU A 286 -10.82 -23.39 -8.97
CA LEU A 286 -11.94 -24.34 -9.02
C LEU A 286 -11.88 -25.29 -7.84
#